data_AF-X1DXB9-F1
#
_entry.id   AF-X1DXB9-F1
#
_cell.length_a   1.000
_cell.length_b   1.000
_cell.length_c   1.000
_cell.angle_alpha   90.00
_cell.angle_beta   90.00
_cell.angle_gamma   90.00
#
_symmetry.space_group_name_H-M   'P 1'
#
loop_
_entity.id
_entity.type
_entity.pdbx_description
1 polymer ?
#
loop_
_entity_poly.entity_id
_entity_poly.type
_entity_poly.pdbx_seq_one_letter_code
_entity_poly.pdbx_strand_id
1 'polypeptide(L)'
;SGKLPKPLLEKKLKFSPAPPDSPKISYEDGWYDLEISPETSLKRWRWTANEARCKIDNPRQDALLFIKGGVNLGVLTNQKVIFKVNDSILDEFIPEESQFEKSYRIKKEILGEADKFYLIISTDKTFIPKQVILRSKDERELGVQISFIYFR
;
A
#
# COMPACT_ATOMS: atom_id res chain seq x y z
N SER A 1 -22.57 14.74 -43.96
CA SER A 1 -22.71 13.57 -43.08
C SER A 1 -21.33 13.20 -42.56
N GLY A 2 -21.08 13.32 -41.26
CA GLY A 2 -19.74 13.10 -40.69
C GLY A 2 -19.85 13.03 -39.17
N LYS A 3 -20.37 11.91 -38.65
CA LYS A 3 -20.50 11.68 -37.21
C LYS A 3 -19.09 11.52 -36.62
N LEU A 4 -18.80 12.34 -35.62
CA LEU A 4 -17.62 12.23 -34.75
C LEU A 4 -17.55 10.84 -34.09
N PRO A 5 -16.36 10.25 -33.92
CA PRO A 5 -16.21 8.99 -33.19
C PRO A 5 -16.53 9.16 -31.70
N LYS A 6 -17.23 8.17 -31.15
CA LYS A 6 -17.69 8.09 -29.76
C LYS A 6 -16.50 8.13 -28.80
N PRO A 7 -16.57 8.84 -27.66
CA PRO A 7 -15.51 8.81 -26.67
C PRO A 7 -15.42 7.42 -26.05
N LEU A 8 -14.19 6.88 -26.00
CA LEU A 8 -13.82 5.70 -25.23
C LEU A 8 -14.28 5.91 -23.79
N LEU A 9 -15.09 4.98 -23.30
CA LEU A 9 -15.60 4.98 -21.94
C LEU A 9 -14.42 4.81 -20.99
N GLU A 10 -13.80 5.91 -20.56
CA GLU A 10 -12.92 5.91 -19.39
C GLU A 10 -13.75 5.40 -18.24
N LYS A 11 -13.55 4.13 -17.89
CA LYS A 11 -14.16 3.48 -16.75
C LYS A 11 -13.48 4.07 -15.50
N LYS A 12 -13.84 5.31 -15.17
CA LYS A 12 -13.53 5.92 -13.87
C LYS A 12 -14.07 4.96 -12.82
N LEU A 13 -13.17 4.23 -12.17
CA LEU A 13 -13.45 3.55 -10.91
C LEU A 13 -13.99 4.64 -9.98
N LYS A 14 -15.32 4.71 -9.84
CA LYS A 14 -15.96 5.56 -8.85
C LYS A 14 -15.62 4.93 -7.51
N PHE A 15 -14.64 5.52 -6.83
CA PHE A 15 -14.40 5.24 -5.43
C PHE A 15 -15.59 5.78 -4.65
N SER A 16 -16.59 4.92 -4.44
CA SER A 16 -17.59 5.16 -3.41
C SER A 16 -16.87 5.16 -2.06
N PRO A 17 -17.32 5.96 -1.07
CA PRO A 17 -16.83 5.81 0.30
C PRO A 17 -16.96 4.34 0.71
N ALA A 18 -15.97 3.85 1.45
CA ALA A 18 -15.99 2.48 1.96
C ALA A 18 -17.35 2.24 2.64
N PRO A 19 -18.06 1.13 2.33
CA PRO A 19 -19.29 0.79 3.03
C PRO A 19 -19.12 0.93 4.55
N PRO A 20 -20.16 1.29 5.30
CA PRO A 20 -20.08 1.44 6.75
C PRO A 20 -19.50 0.20 7.47
N ASP A 21 -19.65 -0.97 6.87
CA ASP A 21 -19.18 -2.26 7.38
C ASP A 21 -17.76 -2.63 6.92
N SER A 22 -17.04 -1.72 6.23
CA SER A 22 -15.66 -1.99 5.84
C SER A 22 -14.74 -2.04 7.07
N PRO A 23 -13.90 -3.08 7.19
CA PRO A 23 -12.97 -3.19 8.30
C PRO A 23 -12.12 -1.95 8.52
N LYS A 24 -12.06 -1.49 9.77
CA LYS A 24 -11.26 -0.34 10.13
C LYS A 24 -9.78 -0.72 10.11
N ILE A 25 -8.98 0.11 9.44
CA ILE A 25 -7.52 -0.03 9.38
C ILE A 25 -6.90 1.02 10.32
N SER A 26 -6.10 0.55 11.28
CA SER A 26 -5.31 1.39 12.17
C SER A 26 -3.83 1.20 11.85
N TYR A 27 -3.12 2.30 11.54
CA TYR A 27 -1.68 2.29 11.30
C TYR A 27 -0.96 2.29 12.65
N GLU A 28 -0.14 1.28 12.92
CA GLU A 28 0.62 1.15 14.17
C GLU A 28 2.12 1.41 13.93
N ASP A 29 3.00 0.56 14.46
CA ASP A 29 4.45 0.73 14.37
C ASP A 29 4.97 0.67 12.93
N GLY A 30 6.07 1.40 12.69
CA GLY A 30 6.80 1.39 11.43
C GLY A 30 6.24 2.30 10.34
N TRP A 31 5.17 3.05 10.63
CA TRP A 31 4.63 4.06 9.72
C TRP A 31 5.17 5.45 10.01
N TYR A 32 5.59 6.16 8.98
CA TYR A 32 5.82 7.60 9.05
C TYR A 32 4.52 8.38 8.78
N ASP A 33 4.59 9.70 9.02
CA ASP A 33 3.47 10.61 8.85
C ASP A 33 2.91 10.62 7.42
N LEU A 34 1.63 11.02 7.31
CA LEU A 34 0.96 11.14 6.03
C LEU A 34 1.55 12.31 5.25
N GLU A 35 2.03 12.02 4.06
CA GLU A 35 2.56 13.00 3.13
C GLU A 35 1.56 13.26 2.00
N ILE A 36 1.62 14.46 1.45
CA ILE A 36 0.79 14.93 0.34
C ILE A 36 1.74 15.40 -0.76
N SER A 37 1.45 15.03 -2.01
CA SER A 37 2.26 15.47 -3.14
C SER A 37 2.29 17.00 -3.24
N PRO A 38 3.46 17.61 -3.47
CA PRO A 38 3.55 19.04 -3.77
C PRO A 38 2.89 19.39 -5.11
N GLU A 39 2.77 18.43 -6.04
CA GLU A 39 2.14 18.64 -7.34
C GLU A 39 0.61 18.60 -7.28
N THR A 40 0.05 17.80 -6.37
CA THR A 40 -1.40 17.64 -6.25
C THR A 40 -1.82 17.13 -4.87
N SER A 41 -2.83 17.77 -4.29
CA SER A 41 -3.43 17.34 -3.02
C SER A 41 -4.14 15.98 -3.08
N LEU A 42 -4.36 15.45 -4.30
CA LEU A 42 -5.02 14.16 -4.52
C LEU A 42 -4.10 12.97 -4.26
N LYS A 43 -2.77 13.15 -4.39
CA LYS A 43 -1.79 12.08 -4.15
C LYS A 43 -1.30 12.18 -2.71
N ARG A 44 -1.53 11.12 -1.96
CA ARG A 44 -1.15 11.01 -0.54
C ARG A 44 -0.55 9.65 -0.28
N TRP A 45 0.39 9.57 0.65
CA TRP A 45 1.04 8.32 1.00
C TRP A 45 1.61 8.37 2.41
N ARG A 46 1.94 7.19 2.94
CA ARG A 46 2.83 7.04 4.09
C ARG A 46 4.03 6.23 3.66
N TRP A 47 5.20 6.59 4.16
CA TRP A 47 6.37 5.73 4.07
C TRP A 47 6.34 4.71 5.21
N THR A 48 6.83 3.51 4.94
CA THR A 48 7.18 2.53 5.97
C THR A 48 8.65 2.71 6.36
N ALA A 49 9.01 2.25 7.56
CA ALA A 49 10.37 1.80 7.85
C ALA A 49 10.67 0.48 7.11
N ASN A 50 11.61 -0.35 7.59
CA ASN A 50 11.86 -1.68 7.04
C ASN A 50 10.64 -2.61 7.16
N GLU A 51 9.84 -2.43 8.21
CA GLU A 51 8.56 -3.10 8.45
C GLU A 51 7.55 -2.07 8.97
N ALA A 52 6.29 -2.20 8.57
CA ALA A 52 5.17 -1.45 9.12
C ALA A 52 3.94 -2.33 9.33
N ARG A 53 3.19 -2.05 10.39
CA ARG A 53 2.05 -2.87 10.82
C ARG A 53 0.75 -2.11 10.77
N CYS A 54 -0.26 -2.75 10.21
CA CYS A 54 -1.65 -2.29 10.24
C CYS A 54 -2.46 -3.27 11.09
N LYS A 55 -3.23 -2.75 12.03
CA LYS A 55 -4.23 -3.54 12.76
C LYS A 55 -5.60 -3.34 12.12
N ILE A 56 -6.20 -4.43 11.69
CA ILE A 56 -7.43 -4.42 10.89
C ILE A 56 -8.52 -5.22 11.61
N ASP A 57 -9.74 -4.70 11.65
CA ASP A 57 -10.89 -5.43 12.19
C ASP A 57 -11.14 -6.70 11.34
N ASN A 58 -11.39 -7.83 12.00
CA ASN A 58 -11.61 -9.10 11.30
C ASN A 58 -13.07 -9.19 10.85
N PRO A 59 -13.36 -9.27 9.52
CA PRO A 59 -14.73 -9.38 9.02
C PRO A 59 -15.36 -10.76 9.27
N ARG A 60 -14.59 -11.75 9.78
CA ARG A 60 -15.03 -13.12 10.06
C ARG A 60 -15.52 -13.90 8.82
N GLN A 61 -15.11 -13.45 7.65
CA GLN A 61 -15.43 -14.03 6.35
C GLN A 61 -14.25 -13.84 5.39
N ASP A 62 -14.32 -14.50 4.23
CA ASP A 62 -13.37 -14.27 3.15
C ASP A 62 -13.41 -12.80 2.72
N ALA A 63 -12.24 -12.25 2.42
CA ALA A 63 -12.07 -10.83 2.17
C ALA A 63 -11.20 -10.56 0.94
N LEU A 64 -11.31 -9.33 0.43
CA LEU A 64 -10.46 -8.79 -0.62
C LEU A 64 -9.58 -7.69 -0.04
N LEU A 65 -8.25 -7.90 -0.10
CA LEU A 65 -7.25 -6.89 0.22
C LEU A 65 -6.74 -6.27 -1.07
N PHE A 66 -6.76 -4.94 -1.13
CA PHE A 66 -6.21 -4.15 -2.22
C PHE A 66 -5.19 -3.15 -1.68
N ILE A 67 -3.99 -3.12 -2.27
CA ILE A 67 -2.89 -2.26 -1.85
C ILE A 67 -2.36 -1.51 -3.08
N LYS A 68 -2.23 -0.18 -2.96
CA LYS A 68 -1.42 0.63 -3.87
C LYS A 68 -0.21 1.17 -3.14
N GLY A 69 0.95 1.07 -3.78
CA GLY A 69 2.19 1.57 -3.23
C GLY A 69 3.23 1.85 -4.30
N GLY A 70 4.44 2.12 -3.86
CA GLY A 70 5.55 2.42 -4.72
C GLY A 70 6.90 2.26 -4.03
N VAL A 71 7.93 2.19 -4.86
CA VAL A 71 9.33 2.07 -4.48
C VAL A 71 10.15 3.08 -5.26
N ASN A 72 11.29 3.48 -4.71
CA ASN A 72 12.20 4.39 -5.40
C ASN A 72 13.26 3.61 -6.20
N LEU A 73 12.91 3.22 -7.43
CA LEU A 73 13.82 2.48 -8.33
C LEU A 73 15.10 3.25 -8.72
N GLY A 74 15.10 4.58 -8.58
CA GLY A 74 16.29 5.40 -8.79
C GLY A 74 17.31 5.32 -7.65
N VAL A 75 16.90 4.82 -6.48
CA VAL A 75 17.74 4.69 -5.28
C VAL A 75 18.04 3.24 -4.97
N LEU A 76 17.03 2.37 -4.99
CA LEU A 76 17.15 0.96 -4.69
C LEU A 76 16.79 0.12 -5.91
N THR A 77 17.71 -0.75 -6.31
CA THR A 77 17.43 -1.78 -7.33
C THR A 77 17.11 -3.11 -6.66
N ASN A 78 16.16 -3.85 -7.26
CA ASN A 78 15.73 -5.16 -6.79
C ASN A 78 15.27 -5.16 -5.32
N GLN A 79 14.61 -4.10 -4.86
CA GLN A 79 14.00 -4.06 -3.53
C GLN A 79 12.83 -5.04 -3.49
N LYS A 80 12.86 -5.96 -2.54
CA LYS A 80 11.80 -6.94 -2.34
C LYS A 80 10.77 -6.41 -1.37
N VAL A 81 9.51 -6.56 -1.71
CA VAL A 81 8.35 -6.20 -0.88
C VAL A 81 7.62 -7.47 -0.47
N ILE A 82 7.32 -7.58 0.82
CA ILE A 82 6.65 -8.73 1.42
C ILE A 82 5.41 -8.25 2.15
N PHE A 83 4.27 -8.85 1.83
CA PHE A 83 3.02 -8.66 2.55
C PHE A 83 2.70 -9.92 3.36
N LYS A 84 2.38 -9.73 4.64
CA LYS A 84 1.95 -10.82 5.52
C LYS A 84 0.62 -10.49 6.17
N VAL A 85 -0.17 -11.53 6.42
CA VAL A 85 -1.35 -11.48 7.28
C VAL A 85 -1.03 -12.33 8.51
N ASN A 86 -1.03 -11.71 9.68
CA ASN A 86 -0.44 -12.26 10.89
C ASN A 86 0.99 -12.73 10.59
N ASP A 87 1.30 -14.00 10.82
CA ASP A 87 2.62 -14.58 10.52
C ASP A 87 2.70 -15.25 9.13
N SER A 88 1.61 -15.25 8.36
CA SER A 88 1.53 -15.92 7.06
C SER A 88 1.90 -14.98 5.91
N ILE A 89 2.85 -15.38 5.07
CA ILE A 89 3.21 -14.65 3.86
C ILE A 89 2.07 -14.74 2.84
N LEU A 90 1.57 -13.58 2.43
CA LEU A 90 0.54 -13.46 1.41
C LEU A 90 1.16 -13.33 0.01
N ASP A 91 2.21 -12.52 -0.10
CA ASP A 91 2.95 -12.31 -1.35
C ASP A 91 4.36 -11.78 -1.04
N GLU A 92 5.28 -12.08 -1.95
CA GLU A 92 6.66 -11.63 -1.93
C GLU A 92 7.07 -11.34 -3.38
N PHE A 93 7.43 -10.09 -3.68
CA PHE A 93 7.71 -9.67 -5.04
C PHE A 93 8.74 -8.55 -5.11
N ILE A 94 9.34 -8.37 -6.29
CA ILE A 94 10.20 -7.23 -6.60
C ILE A 94 9.42 -6.37 -7.61
N PRO A 95 9.08 -5.10 -7.30
CA PRO A 95 8.37 -4.24 -8.25
C PRO A 95 9.22 -3.96 -9.50
N GLU A 96 8.63 -4.17 -10.68
CA GLU A 96 9.25 -3.83 -11.97
C GLU A 96 9.13 -2.32 -12.28
N GLU A 97 8.07 -1.70 -11.76
CA GLU A 97 7.78 -0.27 -11.89
C GLU A 97 7.84 0.43 -10.53
N SER A 98 8.00 1.76 -10.55
CA SER A 98 8.08 2.58 -9.34
C SER A 98 6.78 2.64 -8.54
N GLN A 99 5.66 2.23 -9.15
CA GLN A 99 4.35 2.14 -8.53
C GLN A 99 3.79 0.74 -8.80
N PHE A 100 3.01 0.22 -7.85
CA PHE A 100 2.37 -1.08 -7.99
C PHE A 100 0.95 -1.06 -7.41
N GLU A 101 0.13 -1.97 -7.93
CA GLU A 101 -1.20 -2.27 -7.41
C GLU A 101 -1.31 -3.79 -7.22
N LYS A 102 -1.76 -4.21 -6.04
CA LYS A 102 -1.88 -5.63 -5.68
C LYS A 102 -3.27 -5.91 -5.11
N SER A 103 -3.82 -7.07 -5.46
CA SER A 103 -5.15 -7.51 -5.06
C SER A 103 -5.12 -8.98 -4.66
N TYR A 104 -5.60 -9.29 -3.47
CA TYR A 104 -5.55 -10.63 -2.89
C TYR A 104 -6.92 -11.04 -2.35
N ARG A 105 -7.36 -12.25 -2.69
CA ARG A 105 -8.46 -12.91 -1.99
C ARG A 105 -7.88 -13.64 -0.79
N ILE A 106 -8.29 -13.25 0.40
CA ILE A 106 -7.80 -13.81 1.66
C ILE A 106 -8.94 -14.61 2.26
N LYS A 107 -8.69 -15.90 2.52
CA LYS A 107 -9.68 -16.74 3.18
C LYS A 107 -9.75 -16.40 4.67
N LYS A 108 -10.94 -16.55 5.27
CA LYS A 108 -11.14 -16.26 6.71
C LYS A 108 -10.15 -17.01 7.61
N GLU A 109 -9.72 -18.21 7.22
CA GLU A 109 -8.80 -19.01 8.04
C GLU A 109 -7.42 -18.35 8.17
N ILE A 110 -6.98 -17.57 7.17
CA ILE A 110 -5.72 -16.82 7.21
C ILE A 110 -5.82 -15.62 8.16
N LEU A 111 -7.00 -15.01 8.25
CA LEU A 111 -7.27 -13.87 9.15
C LEU A 111 -7.22 -14.29 10.62
N GLY A 112 -7.53 -15.56 10.90
CA GLY A 112 -7.55 -16.14 12.23
C GLY A 112 -8.84 -15.85 12.99
N GLU A 113 -8.86 -16.25 14.26
CA GLU A 113 -10.05 -16.20 15.12
C GLU A 113 -10.09 -14.99 16.08
N ALA A 114 -9.12 -14.09 16.00
CA ALA A 114 -9.13 -12.86 16.78
C ALA A 114 -10.02 -11.78 16.15
N ASP A 115 -10.55 -10.85 16.96
CA ASP A 115 -11.38 -9.74 16.47
C ASP A 115 -10.63 -8.78 15.56
N LYS A 116 -9.30 -8.80 15.63
CA LYS A 116 -8.41 -8.02 14.79
C LYS A 116 -7.25 -8.88 14.35
N PHE A 117 -6.75 -8.62 13.16
CA PHE A 117 -5.56 -9.26 12.61
C PHE A 117 -4.55 -8.20 12.18
N TYR A 118 -3.33 -8.65 11.91
CA TYR A 118 -2.26 -7.77 11.46
C TYR A 118 -2.01 -7.93 9.96
N LEU A 119 -1.99 -6.82 9.23
CA LEU A 119 -1.34 -6.73 7.93
C LEU A 119 0.06 -6.16 8.14
N ILE A 120 1.08 -6.91 7.79
CA ILE A 120 2.48 -6.51 7.93
C ILE A 120 3.05 -6.28 6.53
N ILE A 121 3.63 -5.10 6.33
CA ILE A 121 4.30 -4.70 5.09
C ILE A 121 5.78 -4.56 5.41
N SER A 122 6.62 -5.29 4.72
CA SER A 122 8.07 -5.26 4.96
C SER A 122 8.86 -5.27 3.66
N THR A 123 10.12 -4.87 3.76
CA THR A 123 11.06 -4.88 2.66
C THR A 123 12.45 -5.33 3.10
N ASP A 124 13.21 -5.93 2.18
CA ASP A 124 14.58 -6.39 2.43
C ASP A 124 15.62 -5.27 2.40
N LYS A 125 15.26 -4.10 1.84
CA LYS A 125 16.15 -2.96 1.67
C LYS A 125 15.43 -1.67 2.02
N THR A 126 16.16 -0.76 2.64
CA THR A 126 15.73 0.58 2.98
C THR A 126 16.77 1.58 2.47
N PHE A 127 16.42 2.86 2.49
CA PHE A 127 17.36 3.93 2.17
C PHE A 127 17.09 5.15 3.06
N ILE A 128 18.13 5.93 3.31
CA ILE A 128 18.01 7.22 3.99
C ILE A 128 18.15 8.32 2.94
N PRO A 129 17.09 9.10 2.64
CA PRO A 129 17.11 10.09 1.56
C PRO A 129 18.27 11.07 1.63
N LYS A 130 18.64 11.56 2.82
CA LYS A 130 19.78 12.48 3.02
C LYS A 130 21.11 11.93 2.49
N GLN A 131 21.28 10.61 2.46
CA GLN A 131 22.52 9.96 2.02
C GLN A 131 22.58 9.74 0.51
N VAL A 132 21.43 9.60 -0.15
CA VAL A 132 21.33 9.12 -1.53
C VAL A 132 20.64 10.07 -2.50
N ILE A 133 19.91 11.07 -1.99
CA ILE A 133 19.21 12.08 -2.78
C ILE A 133 19.86 13.45 -2.56
N LEU A 134 20.35 14.05 -3.64
CA LEU A 134 20.99 15.37 -3.61
C LEU A 134 20.04 16.41 -2.99
N ARG A 135 20.55 17.17 -1.99
CA ARG A 135 19.84 18.22 -1.24
C ARG A 135 18.67 17.73 -0.36
N SER A 136 18.45 16.42 -0.23
CA SER A 136 17.52 15.92 0.78
C SER A 136 18.08 16.15 2.19
N LYS A 137 17.21 16.56 3.12
CA LYS A 137 17.52 16.67 4.56
C LYS A 137 16.84 15.58 5.38
N ASP A 138 16.13 14.68 4.72
CA ASP A 138 15.33 13.64 5.38
C ASP A 138 16.23 12.49 5.86
N GLU A 139 16.27 12.33 7.18
CA GLU A 139 17.11 11.35 7.90
C GLU A 139 16.38 10.04 8.20
N ARG A 140 15.10 9.93 7.82
CA ARG A 140 14.30 8.73 8.04
C ARG A 140 14.84 7.57 7.22
N GLU A 141 14.82 6.38 7.79
CA GLU A 141 15.06 5.14 7.06
C GLU A 141 13.75 4.72 6.37
N LEU A 142 13.70 4.85 5.04
CA LEU A 142 12.49 4.63 4.25
C LEU A 142 12.54 3.27 3.55
N GLY A 143 11.46 2.51 3.68
CA GLY A 143 11.22 1.26 2.97
C GLY A 143 10.35 1.47 1.73
N VAL A 144 9.05 1.21 1.88
CA VAL A 144 8.06 1.25 0.81
C VAL A 144 7.09 2.40 1.02
N GLN A 145 6.62 3.01 -0.06
CA GLN A 145 5.56 4.01 -0.02
C GLN A 145 4.20 3.32 -0.18
N ILE A 146 3.23 3.58 0.69
CA ILE A 146 1.87 3.05 0.57
C ILE A 146 0.89 4.21 0.46
N SER A 147 0.16 4.25 -0.66
CA SER A 147 -0.79 5.31 -0.99
C SER A 147 -2.23 4.92 -0.72
N PHE A 148 -2.53 3.62 -0.70
CA PHE A 148 -3.87 3.13 -0.45
C PHE A 148 -3.86 1.69 0.07
N ILE A 149 -4.63 1.44 1.14
CA ILE A 149 -4.99 0.10 1.60
C ILE A 149 -6.51 0.07 1.69
N TYR A 150 -7.12 -0.92 1.05
CA TYR A 150 -8.56 -1.14 1.11
C TYR A 150 -8.84 -2.61 1.37
N PHE A 151 -9.82 -2.85 2.25
CA PHE A 151 -10.19 -4.17 2.71
C PHE A 151 -11.71 -4.25 2.80
N ARG A 152 -12.30 -5.34 2.28
CA ARG A 152 -13.74 -5.58 2.27
C ARG A 152 -14.07 -7.07 2.24
#